data_AF-A0A498QL28-F1
#
_entry.id   AF-A0A498QL28-F1
#
_cell.length_a   1.000
_cell.length_b   1.000
_cell.length_c   1.000
_cell.angle_alpha   90.00
_cell.angle_beta   90.00
_cell.angle_gamma   90.00
#
_symmetry.space_group_name_H-M   'P 1'
#
loop_
_entity.id
_entity.type
_entity.pdbx_description
1 polymer ?
#
loop_
_entity_poly.entity_id
_entity_poly.type
_entity_poly.pdbx_seq_one_letter_code
_entity_poly.pdbx_strand_id
1 'polypeptide(L)'
;MHFAVSDDEVWMTTKLAGDTTHFLPFNRGAEDGGAGNPLNQTGAKSAYLWERVLRRDAWLNILCRLMYIKHESSTDPISGKTTKSSSLRFPRFHQGEAVTELTAAVTAEGVGKRYLIQH
;
A
#
# COMPACT_ATOMS: atom_id res chain seq x y z
N MET A 1 7.72 1.55 9.23
CA MET A 1 6.39 1.05 8.80
C MET A 1 5.75 0.44 10.01
N HIS A 2 4.52 0.86 10.32
CA HIS A 2 3.78 0.38 11.48
C HIS A 2 2.41 -0.05 11.01
N PHE A 3 1.94 -1.20 11.50
CA PHE A 3 0.60 -1.71 11.27
C PHE A 3 -0.18 -1.73 12.59
N ALA A 4 -1.44 -1.33 12.53
CA ALA A 4 -2.44 -1.59 13.55
C ALA A 4 -3.42 -2.61 12.97
N VAL A 5 -3.62 -3.72 13.67
CA VAL A 5 -4.29 -4.92 13.13
C VAL A 5 -5.37 -5.36 14.11
N SER A 6 -6.58 -5.58 13.58
CA SER A 6 -7.64 -6.34 14.23
C SER A 6 -7.95 -7.59 13.41
N ASP A 7 -8.91 -8.41 13.84
CA ASP A 7 -9.35 -9.57 13.05
C ASP A 7 -10.01 -9.16 11.72
N ASP A 8 -10.60 -7.95 11.67
CA ASP A 8 -11.34 -7.45 10.51
C ASP A 8 -10.53 -6.53 9.62
N GLU A 9 -9.67 -5.68 10.18
CA GLU A 9 -9.04 -4.58 9.47
C GLU A 9 -7.54 -4.44 9.74
N VAL A 10 -6.85 -3.87 8.76
CA VAL A 10 -5.44 -3.49 8.83
C VAL A 10 -5.31 -2.04 8.45
N TRP A 11 -4.64 -1.29 9.32
CA TRP A 11 -4.30 0.11 9.12
C TRP A 11 -2.79 0.27 9.19
N MET A 12 -2.23 1.21 8.42
CA MET A 12 -0.78 1.41 8.34
C MET A 12 -0.39 2.87 8.49
N THR A 13 0.82 3.11 9.01
CA THR A 13 1.49 4.41 8.93
C THR A 13 2.98 4.27 8.63
N THR A 14 3.53 5.20 7.84
CA THR A 14 4.98 5.28 7.56
C THR A 14 5.74 6.01 8.66
N LYS A 15 5.07 6.78 9.52
CA LYS A 15 5.67 7.57 10.59
C LYS A 15 4.75 7.71 11.79
N LEU A 16 5.24 7.37 12.98
CA LEU A 16 4.60 7.72 14.25
C LEU A 16 4.92 9.17 14.62
N ALA A 17 3.91 9.93 15.02
CA ALA A 17 3.98 11.35 15.37
C ALA A 17 3.09 11.68 16.59
N GLY A 18 3.04 10.76 17.56
CA GLY A 18 2.18 10.87 18.74
C GLY A 18 0.70 11.02 18.35
N ASP A 19 0.00 11.97 18.96
CA ASP A 19 -1.43 12.24 18.72
C ASP A 19 -1.73 12.70 17.29
N THR A 20 -0.71 13.19 16.55
CA THR A 20 -0.85 13.59 15.14
C THR A 20 -0.54 12.46 14.16
N THR A 21 -0.37 11.22 14.65
CA THR A 21 -0.15 10.06 13.78
C THR A 21 -1.35 9.83 12.89
N HIS A 22 -1.14 9.84 11.58
CA HIS A 22 -2.16 9.50 10.61
C HIS A 22 -1.99 8.05 10.15
N PHE A 23 -3.05 7.25 10.31
CA PHE A 23 -3.14 5.89 9.76
C PHE A 23 -3.97 5.88 8.48
N LEU A 24 -3.56 5.06 7.52
CA LEU A 24 -4.29 4.84 6.28
C LEU A 24 -4.80 3.38 6.26
N PRO A 25 -6.01 3.14 5.71
CA PRO A 25 -6.51 1.78 5.56
C PRO A 25 -5.60 1.02 4.59
N PHE A 26 -5.27 -0.22 4.97
CA PHE A 26 -4.46 -1.15 4.18
C PHE A 26 -5.25 -2.40 3.79
N ASN A 27 -6.56 -2.26 3.65
CA ASN A 27 -7.50 -3.36 3.44
C ASN A 27 -7.62 -3.77 1.96
N ARG A 28 -8.07 -5.01 1.72
CA ARG A 28 -8.27 -5.65 0.41
C ARG A 28 -9.52 -5.16 -0.33
N GLY A 29 -10.43 -4.45 0.31
CA GLY A 29 -11.78 -4.24 -0.17
C GLY A 29 -12.69 -5.43 0.13
N ALA A 30 -13.99 -5.18 0.29
CA ALA A 30 -15.00 -6.22 0.42
C ALA A 30 -15.34 -6.83 -0.96
N GLU A 31 -15.97 -8.00 -0.98
CA GLU A 31 -16.30 -8.73 -2.23
C GLU A 31 -17.27 -7.96 -3.13
N ASP A 32 -18.07 -7.07 -2.58
CA ASP A 32 -18.99 -6.18 -3.28
C ASP A 32 -18.32 -4.88 -3.79
N GLY A 33 -17.00 -4.76 -3.65
CA GLY A 33 -16.23 -3.56 -3.99
C GLY A 33 -16.21 -2.50 -2.90
N GLY A 34 -16.77 -2.79 -1.71
CA GLY A 34 -16.80 -1.89 -0.57
C GLY A 34 -15.47 -1.79 0.20
N ALA A 35 -15.48 -0.99 1.27
CA ALA A 35 -14.36 -0.90 2.22
C ALA A 35 -14.25 -2.16 3.09
N GLY A 36 -13.07 -2.37 3.69
CA GLY A 36 -12.82 -3.51 4.59
C GLY A 36 -12.14 -4.68 3.89
N ASN A 37 -12.26 -5.89 4.45
CA ASN A 37 -11.63 -7.11 3.93
C ASN A 37 -12.70 -8.18 3.65
N PRO A 38 -12.47 -9.08 2.67
CA PRO A 38 -13.39 -10.17 2.40
C PRO A 38 -13.39 -11.17 3.55
N LEU A 39 -14.45 -11.96 3.67
CA LEU A 39 -14.55 -13.00 4.68
C LEU A 39 -13.46 -14.06 4.47
N ASN A 40 -12.86 -14.51 5.56
CA ASN A 40 -11.97 -15.67 5.57
C ASN A 40 -12.69 -16.81 6.29
N GLN A 41 -12.94 -17.91 5.57
CA GLN A 41 -13.67 -19.07 6.11
C GLN A 41 -12.89 -19.83 7.18
N THR A 42 -11.58 -19.62 7.25
CA THR A 42 -10.65 -20.41 8.07
C THR A 42 -9.88 -19.57 9.09
N GLY A 43 -10.13 -18.26 9.18
CA GLY A 43 -9.40 -17.38 10.08
C GLY A 43 -9.86 -15.92 10.02
N ALA A 44 -9.01 -15.02 10.51
CA ALA A 44 -9.27 -13.58 10.49
C ALA A 44 -9.30 -13.03 9.06
N LYS A 45 -10.10 -11.98 8.83
CA LYS A 45 -10.13 -11.27 7.54
C LYS A 45 -8.81 -10.55 7.25
N SER A 46 -8.07 -10.18 8.30
CA SER A 46 -6.73 -9.58 8.21
C SER A 46 -5.60 -10.58 7.91
N ALA A 47 -5.90 -11.88 7.79
CA ALA A 47 -4.89 -12.93 7.62
C ALA A 47 -3.98 -12.77 6.40
N TYR A 48 -4.49 -12.14 5.34
CA TYR A 48 -3.69 -11.81 4.15
C TYR A 48 -2.43 -11.00 4.48
N LEU A 49 -2.41 -10.25 5.59
CA LEU A 49 -1.24 -9.50 6.02
C LEU A 49 -0.05 -10.44 6.19
N TRP A 50 -0.16 -11.51 6.97
CA TRP A 50 0.97 -12.43 7.17
C TRP A 50 1.07 -13.50 6.07
N GLU A 51 -0.06 -13.94 5.50
CA GLU A 51 -0.08 -15.01 4.50
C GLU A 51 0.43 -14.55 3.14
N ARG A 52 0.24 -13.26 2.79
CA ARG A 52 0.57 -12.71 1.48
C ARG A 52 1.58 -11.56 1.59
N VAL A 53 1.30 -10.54 2.40
CA VAL A 53 2.07 -9.27 2.39
C VAL A 53 3.42 -9.41 3.09
N LEU A 54 3.46 -10.03 4.27
CA LEU A 54 4.69 -10.21 5.07
C LEU A 54 5.50 -11.45 4.67
N ARG A 55 5.10 -12.16 3.61
CA ARG A 55 5.94 -13.19 2.99
C ARG A 55 7.25 -12.53 2.54
N ARG A 56 8.39 -13.15 2.84
CA ARG A 56 9.73 -12.60 2.58
C ARG A 56 9.87 -11.92 1.23
N ASP A 57 9.52 -12.61 0.15
CA ASP A 57 9.72 -12.09 -1.21
C ASP A 57 8.76 -10.95 -1.54
N ALA A 58 7.50 -11.05 -1.12
CA ALA A 58 6.52 -9.98 -1.29
C ALA A 58 6.92 -8.73 -0.50
N TRP A 59 7.36 -8.91 0.75
CA TRP A 59 7.79 -7.83 1.61
C TRP A 59 9.03 -7.12 1.07
N LEU A 60 10.04 -7.87 0.62
CA LEU A 60 11.22 -7.31 -0.01
C LEU A 60 10.89 -6.60 -1.32
N ASN A 61 9.96 -7.13 -2.12
CA ASN A 61 9.50 -6.46 -3.33
C ASN A 61 8.88 -5.09 -3.01
N ILE A 62 8.02 -5.02 -1.98
CA ILE A 62 7.42 -3.77 -1.54
C ILE A 62 8.50 -2.76 -1.11
N LEU A 63 9.41 -3.17 -0.22
CA LEU A 63 10.43 -2.28 0.33
C LEU A 63 11.41 -1.77 -0.73
N CYS A 64 11.83 -2.64 -1.65
CA CYS A 64 12.86 -2.31 -2.63
C CYS A 64 12.33 -1.67 -3.91
N ARG A 65 11.07 -1.94 -4.31
CA ARG A 65 10.55 -1.54 -5.63
C ARG A 65 9.33 -0.64 -5.60
N LEU A 66 8.50 -0.71 -4.55
CA LEU A 66 7.19 -0.05 -4.55
C LEU A 66 7.11 1.17 -3.62
N MET A 67 8.08 1.34 -2.72
CA MET A 67 8.14 2.52 -1.86
C MET A 67 8.58 3.76 -2.65
N TYR A 68 7.86 4.86 -2.45
CA TYR A 68 8.11 6.12 -3.15
C TYR A 68 8.30 7.27 -2.15
N ILE A 69 9.36 8.06 -2.34
CA ILE A 69 9.57 9.29 -1.57
C ILE A 69 9.06 10.47 -2.40
N LYS A 70 8.01 11.12 -1.91
CA LYS A 70 7.51 12.37 -2.49
C LYS A 70 8.31 13.53 -1.92
N HIS A 71 8.95 14.30 -2.77
CA HIS A 71 9.56 15.57 -2.41
C HIS A 71 8.64 16.71 -2.81
N GLU A 72 8.41 17.64 -1.89
CA GLU A 72 7.60 18.84 -2.13
C GLU A 72 8.38 20.07 -1.67
N SER A 73 8.16 21.18 -2.37
CA SER A 73 8.67 22.48 -1.98
C SER A 73 7.54 23.49 -1.99
N SER A 74 7.41 24.25 -0.92
CA SER A 74 6.44 25.33 -0.79
C SER A 74 7.20 26.61 -0.47
N THR A 75 6.92 27.67 -1.23
CA THR A 75 7.46 29.00 -0.98
C THR A 75 6.36 29.86 -0.40
N ASP A 76 6.62 30.39 0.79
CA ASP A 76 5.73 31.35 1.44
C ASP A 76 5.66 32.63 0.58
N PRO A 77 4.47 33.02 0.08
CA PRO A 77 4.32 34.19 -0.78
C PRO A 77 4.58 35.52 -0.06
N ILE A 78 4.56 35.55 1.27
CA ILE A 78 4.78 36.76 2.08
C ILE A 78 6.25 36.88 2.46
N SER A 79 6.83 35.82 3.02
CA SER A 79 8.23 35.87 3.52
C SER A 79 9.28 35.49 2.47
N GLY A 80 8.86 34.93 1.33
CA GLY A 80 9.77 34.38 0.31
C GLY A 80 10.51 33.11 0.74
N LYS A 81 10.27 32.61 1.96
CA LYS A 81 10.96 31.44 2.51
C LYS A 81 10.49 30.17 1.81
N THR A 82 11.43 29.43 1.22
CA THR A 82 11.16 28.10 0.63
C THR A 82 11.38 27.01 1.68
N THR A 83 10.35 26.21 1.92
CA THR A 83 10.42 25.01 2.76
C THR A 83 10.37 23.77 1.87
N LYS A 84 11.28 22.82 2.10
CA LYS A 84 11.28 21.52 1.44
C LYS A 84 10.82 20.46 2.43
N SER A 85 9.95 19.56 2.00
CA SER A 85 9.49 18.42 2.76
C SER A 85 9.63 17.14 1.93
N SER A 86 9.84 16.02 2.62
CA SER A 86 9.84 14.70 2.01
C SER A 86 8.90 13.78 2.77
N SER A 87 7.99 13.12 2.08
CA SER A 87 7.09 12.13 2.67
C SER A 87 7.28 10.77 2.00
N LEU A 88 7.46 9.75 2.84
CA LEU A 88 7.52 8.37 2.37
C LEU A 88 6.09 7.86 2.17
N ARG A 89 5.79 7.42 0.94
CA ARG A 89 4.54 6.75 0.59
C ARG A 89 4.77 5.26 0.45
N PHE A 90 3.99 4.52 1.23
CA PHE A 90 3.83 3.09 1.08
C PHE A 90 2.75 2.81 0.02
N PRO A 91 2.90 1.80 -0.84
CA PRO A 91 1.88 1.46 -1.83
C PRO A 91 0.55 1.11 -1.15
N ARG A 92 -0.56 1.54 -1.74
CA ARG A 92 -1.88 1.01 -1.36
C ARG A 92 -1.93 -0.48 -1.72
N PHE A 93 -2.69 -1.26 -0.97
CA PHE A 93 -2.78 -2.72 -1.17
C PHE A 93 -3.03 -3.09 -2.64
N HIS A 94 -4.09 -2.56 -3.26
CA HIS A 94 -4.46 -2.86 -4.65
C HIS A 94 -3.42 -2.43 -5.68
N GLN A 95 -2.66 -1.37 -5.42
CA GLN A 95 -1.60 -0.94 -6.33
C GLN A 95 -0.47 -1.96 -6.36
N GLY A 96 -0.09 -2.47 -5.18
CA GLY A 96 0.92 -3.52 -5.07
C GLY A 96 0.46 -4.83 -5.68
N GLU A 97 -0.81 -5.20 -5.48
CA GLU A 97 -1.40 -6.40 -6.06
C GLU A 97 -1.41 -6.33 -7.60
N ALA A 98 -1.94 -5.25 -8.17
CA ALA A 98 -2.00 -5.05 -9.62
C ALA A 98 -0.61 -5.11 -10.29
N VAL A 99 0.42 -4.49 -9.69
CA VAL A 99 1.79 -4.56 -10.22
C VAL A 99 2.35 -5.99 -10.14
N THR A 100 2.08 -6.70 -9.05
CA THR A 100 2.56 -8.07 -8.85
C THR A 100 1.93 -9.03 -9.85
N GLU A 101 0.61 -8.96 -10.01
CA GLU A 101 -0.14 -9.80 -10.95
C GLU A 101 0.25 -9.51 -12.40
N LEU A 102 0.35 -8.24 -12.78
CA LEU A 102 0.78 -7.84 -14.12
C LEU A 102 2.20 -8.35 -14.44
N THR A 103 3.11 -8.26 -13.48
CA THR A 103 4.49 -8.74 -13.67
C THR A 103 4.53 -10.26 -13.84
N ALA A 104 3.74 -10.98 -13.05
CA ALA A 104 3.62 -12.44 -13.17
C ALA A 104 3.03 -12.85 -14.52
N ALA A 105 1.95 -12.18 -14.96
CA ALA A 105 1.31 -12.44 -16.25
C ALA A 105 2.27 -12.20 -17.43
N VAL A 106 2.97 -11.05 -17.45
CA VAL A 106 3.96 -10.74 -18.49
C VAL A 106 5.13 -11.76 -18.50
N THR A 107 5.54 -12.24 -17.32
CA THR A 107 6.61 -13.26 -17.22
C THR A 107 6.16 -14.60 -17.80
N ALA A 108 4.90 -14.98 -17.61
CA ALA A 108 4.34 -16.25 -18.09
C ALA A 108 3.95 -16.20 -19.57
N GLU A 109 3.32 -15.11 -20.02
CA GLU A 109 2.70 -14.99 -21.35
C GLU A 109 3.60 -14.32 -22.40
N GLY A 110 4.67 -13.66 -21.95
CA GLY A 110 5.53 -12.82 -22.78
C GLY A 110 4.97 -11.41 -23.02
N VAL A 111 5.76 -10.60 -23.73
CA VAL A 111 5.45 -9.18 -23.98
C VAL A 111 4.39 -8.99 -25.08
N GLY A 112 3.76 -7.80 -25.12
CA GLY A 112 2.85 -7.41 -26.21
C GLY A 112 1.36 -7.70 -25.98
N LYS A 113 1.01 -8.27 -24.82
CA LYS A 113 -0.39 -8.45 -24.39
C LYS A 113 -0.97 -7.16 -23.81
N ARG A 114 -2.32 -7.07 -23.82
CA ARG A 114 -3.07 -5.94 -23.24
C ARG A 114 -3.71 -6.39 -21.93
N TYR A 115 -3.56 -5.58 -20.89
CA TYR A 115 -4.10 -5.85 -19.56
C TYR A 115 -4.98 -4.67 -19.13
N LEU A 116 -6.14 -4.98 -18.53
CA LEU A 116 -7.01 -3.98 -17.92
C LEU A 116 -6.83 -4.03 -16.41
N ILE A 117 -6.53 -2.89 -15.81
CA ILE A 117 -6.51 -2.73 -14.35
C ILE A 117 -7.70 -1.84 -13.99
N GLN A 118 -8.62 -2.37 -13.21
CA GLN A 118 -9.80 -1.66 -12.72
C GLN A 118 -9.69 -1.53 -11.19
N HIS A 119 -9.69 -0.30 -10.70
CA HIS A 119 -9.62 0.06 -9.28
C HIS A 119 -10.94 0.65 -8.82
#